data_AF-A0A2E4X1C3-F1
#
_entry.id   AF-A0A2E4X1C3-F1
#
_cell.length_a   1.000
_cell.length_b   1.000
_cell.length_c   1.000
_cell.angle_alpha   90.00
_cell.angle_beta   90.00
_cell.angle_gamma   90.00
#
_symmetry.space_group_name_H-M   'P 1'
#
loop_
_entity.id
_entity.type
_entity.pdbx_description
1 polymer ?
#
loop_
_entity_poly.entity_id
_entity_poly.type
_entity_poly.pdbx_seq_one_letter_code
_entity_poly.pdbx_strand_id
1 'polypeptide(L)'
;MSFIGKDSWLSNQDIKGHGEDETGRPVSPAPSIEGDVNEAEQINVVFPDGEDPVTMTRRDFMRVSSTAAAAGALATTSACQIPTEYIAPLAERPEGFNGGQVMIYNSASADGSGTPIRIRSRGGRPIHIESNPGHPLSGCGITARHGAAILDLYDPDRAQEPLQRVEGKWVETNYGTLDG
;
A
#
# COMPACT_ATOMS: atom_id res chain seq x y z
N MET A 1 -5.62 59.29 -50.97
CA MET A 1 -7.10 59.36 -50.91
C MET A 1 -7.52 59.75 -49.50
N SER A 2 -8.14 60.92 -49.37
CA SER A 2 -8.84 61.44 -48.19
C SER A 2 -10.09 60.57 -47.88
N PHE A 3 -10.66 60.42 -46.69
CA PHE A 3 -11.27 61.42 -45.81
C PHE A 3 -11.81 60.76 -44.51
N ILE A 4 -11.80 61.53 -43.39
CA ILE A 4 -12.79 61.61 -42.28
C ILE A 4 -12.97 60.38 -41.38
N GLY A 5 -12.85 60.45 -40.05
CA GLY A 5 -12.62 61.59 -39.16
C GLY A 5 -13.14 61.28 -37.75
N LYS A 6 -12.53 61.96 -36.77
CA LYS A 6 -13.13 62.45 -35.52
C LYS A 6 -13.48 61.43 -34.43
N ASP A 7 -13.25 61.62 -33.14
CA ASP A 7 -12.62 62.63 -32.28
C ASP A 7 -12.55 61.99 -30.88
N SER A 8 -11.49 62.26 -30.12
CA SER A 8 -11.46 62.37 -28.64
C SER A 8 -11.98 61.14 -27.86
N TRP A 9 -11.46 60.75 -26.70
CA TRP A 9 -11.86 61.25 -25.39
C TRP A 9 -11.06 60.39 -24.40
N LEU A 10 -10.11 61.02 -23.70
CA LEU A 10 -9.86 60.93 -22.26
C LEU A 10 -10.12 59.56 -21.60
N SER A 11 -9.07 58.86 -21.15
CA SER A 11 -8.51 58.97 -19.78
C SER A 11 -9.00 57.83 -18.88
N ASN A 12 -8.05 57.26 -18.13
CA ASN A 12 -8.23 56.31 -17.04
C ASN A 12 -8.88 54.96 -17.39
N GLN A 13 -8.02 53.98 -17.66
CA GLN A 13 -8.33 52.59 -17.38
C GLN A 13 -8.40 52.37 -15.86
N ASP A 14 -9.59 52.58 -15.30
CA ASP A 14 -10.01 51.94 -14.05
C ASP A 14 -10.42 50.50 -14.37
N ILE A 15 -9.50 49.55 -14.21
CA ILE A 15 -9.84 48.12 -14.24
C ILE A 15 -10.10 47.66 -12.80
N LYS A 16 -11.33 47.89 -12.33
CA LYS A 16 -11.92 47.14 -11.22
C LYS A 16 -13.05 46.28 -11.78
N GLY A 17 -12.73 45.02 -12.08
CA GLY A 17 -13.73 44.02 -12.46
C GLY A 17 -14.51 43.58 -11.24
N HIS A 18 -15.73 44.07 -11.10
CA HIS A 18 -16.77 43.45 -10.29
C HIS A 18 -17.28 42.21 -11.05
N GLY A 19 -17.21 41.02 -10.45
CA GLY A 19 -17.83 39.82 -11.01
C GLY A 19 -19.34 39.91 -10.85
N GLU A 20 -20.09 39.71 -11.93
CA GLU A 20 -21.55 39.59 -11.97
C GLU A 20 -21.96 38.11 -11.91
N ASP A 21 -23.10 37.80 -11.29
CA ASP A 21 -23.69 36.46 -11.34
C ASP A 21 -24.55 36.25 -12.60
N GLU A 22 -24.90 34.99 -12.89
CA GLU A 22 -25.62 34.57 -14.11
C GLU A 22 -27.04 35.17 -14.25
N THR A 23 -27.50 35.93 -13.25
CA THR A 23 -28.81 36.59 -13.19
C THR A 23 -28.75 38.11 -13.30
N GLY A 24 -27.57 38.69 -13.56
CA GLY A 24 -27.40 40.13 -13.80
C GLY A 24 -27.67 41.00 -12.57
N ARG A 25 -27.57 40.42 -11.37
CA ARG A 25 -27.67 41.19 -10.12
C ARG A 25 -26.25 41.50 -9.65
N PRO A 26 -26.00 42.71 -9.10
CA PRO A 26 -24.71 43.00 -8.50
C PRO A 26 -24.48 42.00 -7.36
N VAL A 27 -23.37 41.26 -7.44
CA VAL A 27 -23.00 40.29 -6.40
C VAL A 27 -22.68 41.11 -5.15
N SER A 28 -23.58 41.04 -4.16
CA SER A 28 -23.35 41.68 -2.88
C SER A 28 -21.99 41.22 -2.36
N PRO A 29 -21.08 42.13 -1.96
CA PRO A 29 -19.85 41.72 -1.30
C PRO A 29 -20.24 40.82 -0.12
N ALA A 30 -19.52 39.71 0.05
CA ALA A 30 -19.74 38.80 1.17
C ALA A 30 -19.92 39.61 2.46
N PRO A 31 -20.91 39.30 3.31
CA PRO A 31 -21.24 40.14 4.45
C PRO A 31 -19.98 40.37 5.28
N SER A 32 -19.55 41.63 5.32
CA SER A 32 -18.51 42.08 6.23
C SER A 32 -19.15 42.07 7.61
N ILE A 33 -18.81 41.05 8.41
CA ILE A 33 -19.29 40.93 9.78
C ILE A 33 -18.51 41.97 10.60
N GLU A 34 -18.99 43.21 10.62
CA GLU A 34 -18.71 44.15 11.70
C GLU A 34 -19.52 43.67 12.91
N GLY A 35 -18.94 42.69 13.62
CA GLY A 35 -19.48 42.20 14.87
C GLY A 35 -18.56 42.70 15.99
N ASP A 36 -19.10 43.54 16.86
CA ASP A 36 -18.46 43.95 18.10
C ASP A 36 -17.89 42.70 18.80
N VAL A 37 -16.57 42.62 18.86
CA VAL A 37 -15.86 41.55 19.53
C VAL A 37 -16.09 41.71 21.02
N ASN A 38 -17.14 41.06 21.53
CA ASN A 38 -17.26 40.80 22.95
C ASN A 38 -16.01 40.03 23.39
N GLU A 39 -15.15 40.68 24.16
CA GLU A 39 -13.85 40.23 24.66
C GLU A 39 -13.93 38.91 25.46
N ALA A 40 -15.15 38.47 25.81
CA ALA A 40 -15.44 37.27 26.59
C ALA A 40 -15.49 35.94 25.81
N GLU A 41 -15.32 35.94 24.47
CA GLU A 41 -15.42 34.70 23.66
C GLU A 41 -14.18 34.41 22.78
N GLN A 42 -12.99 34.77 23.27
CA GLN A 42 -11.72 34.45 22.62
C GLN A 42 -11.12 33.16 23.18
N ILE A 43 -10.50 32.35 22.32
CA ILE A 43 -9.71 31.18 22.71
C ILE A 43 -8.24 31.50 22.51
N ASN A 44 -7.41 31.12 23.50
CA ASN A 44 -5.95 31.20 23.40
C ASN A 44 -5.42 29.84 22.98
N VAL A 45 -4.83 29.78 21.79
CA VAL A 45 -4.15 28.58 21.32
C VAL A 45 -2.70 28.65 21.78
N VAL A 46 -2.34 27.78 22.71
CA VAL A 46 -0.97 27.66 23.26
C VAL A 46 -0.26 26.56 22.49
N PHE A 47 0.85 26.91 21.85
CA PHE A 47 1.68 25.96 21.15
C PHE A 47 2.78 25.42 22.08
N PRO A 48 3.17 24.14 21.94
CA PRO A 48 4.15 23.50 22.82
C PRO A 48 5.55 24.10 22.75
N ASP A 49 5.85 24.85 21.70
CA ASP A 49 7.19 25.38 21.39
C ASP A 49 7.52 26.70 22.14
N GLY A 50 6.67 27.09 23.09
CA GLY A 50 6.90 28.26 23.97
C GLY A 50 6.66 29.61 23.30
N GLU A 51 6.01 29.60 22.14
CA GLU A 51 5.64 30.80 21.38
C GLU A 51 4.44 31.52 22.01
N ASP A 52 4.32 32.82 21.77
CA ASP A 52 3.26 33.64 22.38
C ASP A 52 1.86 33.12 21.97
N PRO A 53 0.92 33.02 22.91
CA PRO A 53 -0.39 32.43 22.64
C PRO A 53 -1.15 33.28 21.63
N VAL A 54 -1.63 32.64 20.56
CA VAL A 54 -2.44 33.32 19.56
C VAL A 54 -3.89 33.38 20.05
N THR A 55 -4.40 34.59 20.19
CA THR A 55 -5.80 34.84 20.56
C THR A 55 -6.67 34.90 19.31
N MET A 56 -7.72 34.09 19.26
CA MET A 56 -8.62 34.03 18.10
C MET A 56 -10.05 33.69 18.53
N THR A 57 -11.03 34.04 17.69
CA THR A 57 -12.42 33.67 17.98
C THR A 57 -12.64 32.16 17.79
N ARG A 58 -13.62 31.58 18.51
CA ARG A 58 -14.00 30.16 18.35
C ARG A 58 -14.31 29.77 16.91
N ARG A 59 -14.94 30.69 16.17
CA ARG A 59 -15.31 30.47 14.77
C ARG A 59 -14.08 30.44 13.87
N ASP A 60 -13.13 31.34 14.08
CA ASP A 60 -11.93 31.43 13.25
C ASP A 60 -10.97 30.28 13.55
N PHE A 61 -10.89 29.83 14.80
CA PHE A 61 -10.19 28.58 15.14
C PHE A 61 -10.75 27.37 14.37
N MET A 62 -12.07 27.21 14.34
CA MET A 62 -12.69 26.09 13.60
C MET A 62 -12.50 26.22 12.09
N ARG A 63 -12.44 27.44 11.53
CA ARG A 63 -12.13 27.67 10.11
C ARG A 63 -10.67 27.33 9.78
N VAL A 64 -9.72 27.77 10.59
CA VAL A 64 -8.29 27.52 10.33
C VAL A 64 -7.92 26.05 10.56
N SER A 65 -8.42 25.44 11.63
CA SER A 65 -8.16 24.03 11.91
C SER A 65 -8.77 23.09 10.86
N SER A 66 -10.00 23.36 10.41
CA SER A 66 -10.64 22.55 9.35
C SER A 66 -9.97 22.72 7.99
N THR A 67 -9.54 23.92 7.63
CA THR A 67 -8.80 24.17 6.38
C THR A 67 -7.41 23.55 6.40
N ALA A 68 -6.69 23.64 7.53
CA ALA A 68 -5.40 22.98 7.70
C ALA A 68 -5.52 21.44 7.66
N ALA A 69 -6.53 20.87 8.32
CA ALA A 69 -6.81 19.44 8.28
C ALA A 69 -7.17 18.97 6.85
N ALA A 70 -7.98 19.74 6.12
CA ALA A 70 -8.34 19.42 4.73
C ALA A 70 -7.11 19.49 3.80
N ALA A 71 -6.26 20.51 3.94
CA ALA A 71 -5.03 20.63 3.18
C ALA A 71 -4.05 19.48 3.47
N GLY A 72 -3.90 19.08 4.73
CA GLY A 72 -3.09 17.92 5.13
C GLY A 72 -3.64 16.58 4.60
N ALA A 73 -4.97 16.43 4.55
CA ALA A 73 -5.60 15.26 3.96
C ALA A 73 -5.35 15.18 2.44
N LEU A 74 -5.39 16.31 1.73
CA LEU A 74 -5.10 16.35 0.28
C LEU A 74 -3.63 16.07 -0.06
N ALA A 75 -2.69 16.40 0.84
CA ALA A 75 -1.28 16.08 0.66
C ALA A 75 -0.97 14.59 0.91
N THR A 76 -1.75 13.92 1.76
CA THR A 76 -1.55 12.50 2.09
C THR A 76 -2.23 11.54 1.11
N THR A 77 -3.21 11.98 0.33
CA THR A 77 -3.86 11.13 -0.69
C THR A 77 -2.94 10.74 -1.84
N SER A 78 -1.90 11.53 -2.14
CA SER A 78 -0.85 11.16 -3.11
C SER A 78 0.12 10.08 -2.62
N ALA A 79 0.10 9.73 -1.33
CA ALA A 79 0.96 8.68 -0.76
C ALA A 79 0.36 7.27 -0.90
N CYS A 80 -0.91 7.13 -1.30
CA CYS A 80 -1.57 5.85 -1.51
C CYS A 80 -1.40 5.33 -2.95
N GLN A 81 -0.16 5.29 -3.46
CA GLN A 81 0.12 4.61 -4.73
C GLN A 81 0.33 3.13 -4.46
N ILE A 82 -0.60 2.30 -4.95
CA ILE A 82 -0.45 0.84 -4.92
C ILE A 82 0.65 0.50 -5.94
N PRO A 83 1.73 -0.19 -5.53
CA PRO A 83 2.79 -0.57 -6.46
C PRO A 83 2.20 -1.45 -7.58
N THR A 84 2.69 -1.28 -8.80
CA THR A 84 2.28 -2.12 -9.92
C THR A 84 2.81 -3.54 -9.72
N GLU A 85 1.91 -4.51 -9.56
CA GLU A 85 2.27 -5.93 -9.47
C GLU A 85 2.38 -6.55 -10.87
N TYR A 86 3.48 -7.26 -11.12
CA TYR A 86 3.69 -7.99 -12.37
C TYR A 86 3.26 -9.44 -12.22
N ILE A 87 2.44 -9.91 -13.16
CA ILE A 87 2.01 -11.31 -13.23
C ILE A 87 2.90 -12.02 -14.27
N ALA A 88 3.79 -12.90 -13.82
CA ALA A 88 4.64 -13.71 -14.70
C ALA A 88 3.92 -15.02 -15.09
N PRO A 89 3.53 -15.21 -16.36
CA PRO A 89 3.01 -16.50 -16.82
C PRO A 89 4.12 -17.53 -16.96
N LEU A 90 3.76 -18.81 -16.95
CA LEU A 90 4.68 -19.90 -17.29
C LEU A 90 5.06 -19.80 -18.77
N ALA A 91 6.35 -19.94 -19.07
CA ALA A 91 6.86 -19.95 -20.45
C ALA A 91 6.30 -21.15 -21.24
N GLU A 92 6.25 -22.32 -20.58
CA GLU A 92 5.63 -23.53 -21.11
C GLU A 92 4.70 -24.08 -20.03
N ARG A 93 3.42 -24.27 -20.38
CA ARG A 93 2.42 -24.77 -19.44
C ARG A 93 2.32 -26.28 -19.55
N PRO A 94 2.67 -27.04 -18.49
CA PRO A 94 2.53 -28.49 -18.50
C PRO A 94 1.04 -28.90 -18.52
N GLU A 95 0.77 -30.08 -19.06
CA GLU A 95 -0.58 -30.64 -19.12
C GLU A 95 -1.15 -30.86 -17.71
N GLY A 96 -2.42 -30.47 -17.51
CA GLY A 96 -3.07 -30.56 -16.20
C GLY A 96 -2.74 -29.43 -15.22
N PHE A 97 -1.88 -28.47 -15.58
CA PHE A 97 -1.63 -27.28 -14.77
C PHE A 97 -2.63 -26.16 -15.08
N ASN A 98 -3.57 -25.94 -14.15
CA ASN A 98 -4.48 -24.81 -14.18
C ASN A 98 -4.04 -23.77 -13.16
N GLY A 99 -3.62 -22.60 -13.64
CA GLY A 99 -3.24 -21.48 -12.78
C GLY A 99 -4.38 -21.11 -11.83
N GLY A 100 -4.07 -21.02 -10.53
CA GLY A 100 -5.02 -20.66 -9.47
C GLY A 100 -5.70 -21.84 -8.77
N GLN A 101 -5.64 -23.06 -9.31
CA GLN A 101 -6.16 -24.26 -8.64
C GLN A 101 -5.11 -24.93 -7.75
N VAL A 102 -5.57 -25.57 -6.68
CA VAL A 102 -4.73 -26.39 -5.80
C VAL A 102 -4.62 -27.78 -6.39
N MET A 103 -3.40 -28.23 -6.63
CA MET A 103 -3.07 -29.59 -7.03
C MET A 103 -2.83 -30.44 -5.80
N ILE A 104 -3.29 -31.69 -5.84
CA ILE A 104 -3.20 -32.61 -4.71
C ILE A 104 -2.29 -33.78 -5.11
N TYR A 105 -1.26 -34.02 -4.30
CA TYR A 105 -0.30 -35.11 -4.49
C TYR A 105 -0.30 -36.04 -3.29
N ASN A 106 -0.12 -37.34 -3.53
CA ASN A 106 0.05 -38.31 -2.45
C ASN A 106 1.53 -38.62 -2.30
N SER A 107 2.05 -38.51 -1.08
CA SER A 107 3.47 -38.73 -0.75
C SER A 107 3.60 -39.48 0.59
N ALA A 108 4.83 -39.75 1.01
CA ALA A 108 5.16 -40.28 2.32
C ALA A 108 5.93 -39.24 3.16
N SER A 109 5.86 -39.36 4.49
CA SER A 109 6.58 -38.47 5.41
C SER A 109 8.09 -38.73 5.41
N ALA A 110 8.87 -37.65 5.51
CA ALA A 110 10.34 -37.70 5.54
C ALA A 110 10.93 -37.97 6.95
N ASP A 111 10.09 -38.09 7.97
CA ASP A 111 10.50 -38.24 9.37
C ASP A 111 10.92 -39.66 9.77
N GLY A 112 11.09 -40.54 8.78
CA GLY A 112 11.42 -41.96 8.96
C GLY A 112 10.23 -42.85 9.32
N SER A 113 9.04 -42.29 9.59
CA SER A 113 7.84 -43.09 9.88
C SER A 113 7.18 -43.66 8.62
N GLY A 114 7.45 -43.09 7.45
CA GLY A 114 6.85 -43.51 6.19
C GLY A 114 5.33 -43.32 6.16
N THR A 115 4.80 -42.38 6.95
CA THR A 115 3.36 -42.15 7.06
C THR A 115 2.83 -41.61 5.73
N PRO A 116 1.74 -42.17 5.17
CA PRO A 116 1.16 -41.67 3.94
C PRO A 116 0.47 -40.32 4.18
N ILE A 117 0.86 -39.33 3.39
CA ILE A 117 0.36 -37.97 3.49
C ILE A 117 -0.15 -37.47 2.15
N ARG A 118 -1.05 -36.50 2.20
CA ARG A 118 -1.62 -35.82 1.04
C ARG A 118 -1.20 -34.36 1.06
N ILE A 119 -0.50 -33.93 0.03
CA ILE A 119 0.08 -32.59 -0.09
C ILE A 119 -0.78 -31.75 -1.02
N ARG A 120 -1.24 -30.61 -0.53
CA ARG A 120 -1.85 -29.55 -1.33
C ARG A 120 -0.74 -28.63 -1.83
N SER A 121 -0.67 -28.41 -3.14
CA SER A 121 0.35 -27.61 -3.82
C SER A 121 -0.29 -26.58 -4.73
N ARG A 122 0.28 -25.38 -4.81
CA ARG A 122 -0.15 -24.32 -5.71
C ARG A 122 1.05 -23.86 -6.52
N GLY A 123 0.98 -23.91 -7.84
CA GLY A 123 2.13 -23.54 -8.66
C GLY A 123 3.34 -24.47 -8.51
N GLY A 124 3.14 -25.72 -8.10
CA GLY A 124 4.22 -26.65 -7.76
C GLY A 124 4.79 -26.47 -6.35
N ARG A 125 4.35 -25.45 -5.60
CA ARG A 125 4.80 -25.16 -4.23
C ARG A 125 3.86 -25.79 -3.20
N PRO A 126 4.33 -26.73 -2.36
CA PRO A 126 3.53 -27.25 -1.25
C PRO A 126 3.04 -26.12 -0.34
N ILE A 127 1.76 -26.11 0.01
CA ILE A 127 1.14 -25.12 0.90
C ILE A 127 0.56 -25.75 2.17
N HIS A 128 0.17 -27.03 2.11
CA HIS A 128 -0.45 -27.71 3.24
C HIS A 128 -0.32 -29.23 3.11
N ILE A 129 -0.20 -29.91 4.25
CA ILE A 129 -0.10 -31.36 4.35
C ILE A 129 -1.29 -31.86 5.16
N GLU A 130 -1.95 -32.91 4.65
CA GLU A 130 -3.07 -33.61 5.25
C GLU A 130 -2.77 -35.10 5.31
N SER A 131 -3.60 -35.84 6.05
CA SER A 131 -3.58 -37.30 6.00
C SER A 131 -4.15 -37.78 4.65
N ASN A 132 -3.60 -38.88 4.12
CA ASN A 132 -4.19 -39.56 2.98
C ASN A 132 -5.38 -40.44 3.42
N PRO A 133 -6.64 -40.13 3.04
CA PRO A 133 -7.78 -40.97 3.41
C PRO A 133 -7.80 -42.32 2.69
N GLY A 134 -7.07 -42.46 1.57
CA GLY A 134 -7.04 -43.67 0.76
C GLY A 134 -6.08 -44.75 1.26
N HIS A 135 -5.31 -44.48 2.32
CA HIS A 135 -4.35 -45.44 2.85
C HIS A 135 -4.71 -45.84 4.29
N PRO A 136 -4.70 -47.15 4.64
CA PRO A 136 -5.16 -47.61 5.95
C PRO A 136 -4.26 -47.14 7.10
N LEU A 137 -2.96 -46.95 6.83
CA LEU A 137 -1.98 -46.52 7.84
C LEU A 137 -2.14 -45.06 8.28
N SER A 138 -2.72 -44.20 7.44
CA SER A 138 -2.75 -42.75 7.68
C SER A 138 -3.93 -42.29 8.54
N GLY A 139 -4.67 -43.23 9.15
CA GLY A 139 -5.78 -43.01 10.10
C GLY A 139 -6.11 -41.56 10.43
N CYS A 140 -7.04 -40.97 9.68
CA CYS A 140 -7.68 -39.65 9.83
C CYS A 140 -6.85 -38.41 10.26
N GLY A 141 -5.53 -38.48 10.43
CA GLY A 141 -4.77 -37.44 11.11
C GLY A 141 -3.29 -37.40 10.75
N ILE A 142 -2.66 -36.26 11.05
CA ILE A 142 -1.23 -36.03 10.87
C ILE A 142 -0.63 -35.61 12.21
N THR A 143 0.66 -35.89 12.40
CA THR A 143 1.40 -35.39 13.55
C THR A 143 1.76 -33.91 13.36
N ALA A 144 2.07 -33.20 14.46
CA ALA A 144 2.55 -31.82 14.39
C ALA A 144 3.84 -31.70 13.54
N ARG A 145 4.70 -32.73 13.57
CA ARG A 145 5.92 -32.79 12.76
C ARG A 145 5.60 -32.81 11.26
N HIS A 146 4.58 -33.54 10.83
CA HIS A 146 4.15 -33.55 9.43
C HIS A 146 3.70 -32.16 8.96
N GLY A 147 2.95 -31.43 9.78
CA GLY A 147 2.56 -30.06 9.46
C GLY A 147 3.75 -29.09 9.42
N ALA A 148 4.71 -29.25 10.33
CA ALA A 148 5.91 -28.43 10.42
C ALA A 148 6.93 -28.70 9.30
N ALA A 149 6.87 -29.85 8.62
CA ALA A 149 7.80 -30.20 7.53
C ALA A 149 7.75 -29.19 6.36
N ILE A 150 6.66 -28.44 6.20
CA ILE A 150 6.57 -27.36 5.21
C ILE A 150 7.53 -26.21 5.57
N LEU A 151 7.69 -25.92 6.85
CA LEU A 151 8.59 -24.85 7.31
C LEU A 151 10.05 -25.23 7.04
N ASP A 152 10.42 -26.49 7.30
CA ASP A 152 11.75 -27.01 7.01
C ASP A 152 12.08 -26.95 5.49
N LEU A 153 11.07 -27.14 4.62
CA LEU A 153 11.25 -27.00 3.18
C LEU A 153 11.49 -25.55 2.73
N TYR A 154 10.87 -24.58 3.41
CA TYR A 154 10.98 -23.15 3.09
C TYR A 154 11.88 -22.38 4.05
N ASP A 155 12.72 -23.08 4.81
CA ASP A 155 13.69 -22.45 5.71
C ASP A 155 14.76 -21.72 4.89
N PRO A 156 14.97 -20.40 5.09
CA PRO A 156 16.05 -19.67 4.41
C PRO A 156 17.44 -20.19 4.74
N ASP A 157 17.63 -20.81 5.92
CA ASP A 157 18.92 -21.35 6.37
C ASP A 157 19.18 -22.76 5.83
N ARG A 158 18.27 -23.31 5.02
CA ARG A 158 18.42 -24.62 4.38
C ARG A 158 19.62 -24.62 3.45
N ALA A 159 20.42 -25.68 3.48
CA ALA A 159 21.58 -25.85 2.60
C ALA A 159 21.16 -25.71 1.12
N GLN A 160 21.69 -24.68 0.46
CA GLN A 160 21.42 -24.37 -0.95
C GLN A 160 22.43 -25.04 -1.87
N GLU A 161 23.71 -25.00 -1.47
CA GLU A 161 24.82 -25.59 -2.19
C GLU A 161 25.53 -26.61 -1.28
N PRO A 162 26.17 -27.63 -1.86
CA PRO A 162 26.90 -28.61 -1.08
C PRO A 162 28.24 -28.03 -0.60
N LEU A 163 28.67 -28.50 0.58
CA LEU A 163 29.89 -28.06 1.25
C LEU A 163 30.91 -29.18 1.27
N GLN A 164 32.13 -28.91 0.82
CA GLN A 164 33.27 -29.82 0.92
C GLN A 164 34.21 -29.36 2.04
N ARG A 165 34.78 -30.32 2.77
CA ARG A 165 35.78 -30.04 3.80
C ARG A 165 37.17 -30.09 3.19
N VAL A 166 37.85 -28.94 3.12
CA VAL A 166 39.22 -28.80 2.61
C VAL A 166 40.08 -28.19 3.71
N GLU A 167 41.18 -28.87 4.07
CA GLU A 167 42.12 -28.43 5.12
C GLU A 167 41.44 -28.03 6.45
N GLY A 168 40.35 -28.72 6.80
CA GLY A 168 39.59 -28.48 8.03
C GLY A 168 38.56 -27.34 7.96
N LYS A 169 38.48 -26.60 6.85
CA LYS A 169 37.46 -25.55 6.60
C LYS A 169 36.36 -26.07 5.65
N TRP A 170 35.15 -25.56 5.82
CA TRP A 170 34.04 -25.80 4.90
C TRP A 170 34.10 -24.81 3.75
N VAL A 171 34.11 -25.31 2.52
CA VAL A 171 34.15 -24.52 1.29
C VAL A 171 32.97 -24.94 0.43
N GLU A 172 32.22 -23.96 -0.09
CA GLU A 172 31.13 -24.19 -1.04
C GLU A 172 31.65 -24.81 -2.33
N THR A 173 30.93 -25.78 -2.86
CA THR A 173 31.32 -26.58 -4.03
C THR A 173 30.09 -26.83 -4.90
N ASN A 174 30.28 -27.21 -6.16
CA ASN A 174 29.18 -27.60 -7.05
C ASN A 174 28.93 -29.11 -6.97
N TYR A 175 27.68 -29.55 -7.08
CA TYR A 175 27.32 -30.97 -7.21
C TYR A 175 28.14 -31.71 -8.28
N GLY A 176 28.38 -31.11 -9.44
CA GLY A 176 29.16 -31.74 -10.52
C GLY A 176 30.61 -32.07 -10.14
N THR A 177 31.20 -31.31 -9.22
CA THR A 177 32.56 -31.56 -8.71
C THR A 177 32.60 -32.51 -7.51
N LEU A 178 31.48 -32.68 -6.80
CA LEU A 178 31.37 -33.57 -5.65
C LEU A 178 31.09 -35.02 -6.05
N ASP A 179 30.30 -35.22 -7.10
CA ASP A 179 29.90 -36.56 -7.54
C ASP A 179 30.96 -37.26 -8.43
N GLY A 180 32.01 -36.53 -8.85
CA GLY A 180 33.17 -37.07 -9.58
C GLY A 180 33.16 -36.82 -11.08
#